data_AF-A0A353N9R6-F1
#
_entry.id   AF-A0A353N9R6-F1
#
_cell.length_a   1.000
_cell.length_b   1.000
_cell.length_c   1.000
_cell.angle_alpha   90.00
_cell.angle_beta   90.00
_cell.angle_gamma   90.00
#
_symmetry.space_group_name_H-M   'P 1'
#
loop_
_entity.id
_entity.type
_entity.pdbx_description
1 polymer ?
#
loop_
_entity_poly.entity_id
_entity_poly.type
_entity_poly.pdbx_seq_one_letter_code
_entity_poly.pdbx_strand_id
1 'polypeptide(L)' 'AGADEAKEELVEIVEFLKQPRRFTELGARIPKGVLLVGSPGTGKTLLSKAVAGEAGVPFFSISGSDFVEMFVG' A
#
# COMPACT_ATOMS: atom_id res chain seq x y z
N ALA A 1 14.09 7.92 11.99
CA ALA A 1 15.10 7.25 11.14
C ALA A 1 14.84 5.75 11.23
N GLY A 2 14.89 5.01 10.12
CA GLY A 2 14.83 3.54 10.17
C GLY A 2 13.76 2.85 9.34
N ALA A 3 13.03 3.57 8.49
CA ALA A 3 12.11 2.96 7.51
C ALA A 3 12.38 3.50 6.10
N ASP A 4 13.64 3.83 5.82
CA ASP A 4 14.00 4.61 4.63
C ASP A 4 13.83 3.77 3.36
N GLU A 5 14.19 2.48 3.40
CA GLU A 5 13.91 1.50 2.33
C GLU A 5 12.40 1.32 2.09
N ALA A 6 11.61 1.10 3.16
CA ALA A 6 10.15 0.98 3.03
C ALA A 6 9.49 2.26 2.50
N LYS A 7 10.05 3.44 2.79
CA LYS A 7 9.56 4.70 2.22
C LYS A 7 9.89 4.81 0.75
N GLU A 8 11.10 4.44 0.32
CA GLU A 8 11.49 4.46 -1.09
C GLU A 8 10.58 3.56 -1.91
N GLU A 9 10.32 2.32 -1.45
CA GLU A 9 9.37 1.43 -2.12
C GLU A 9 7.96 2.04 -2.20
N LEU A 10 7.47 2.64 -1.11
CA LEU A 10 6.14 3.25 -1.11
C LEU A 10 6.06 4.50 -1.99
N VAL A 11 7.14 5.25 -2.17
CA VAL A 11 7.22 6.38 -3.11
C VAL A 11 7.07 5.88 -4.55
N GLU A 12 7.70 4.75 -4.89
CA GLU A 12 7.53 4.12 -6.21
C GLU A 12 6.07 3.71 -6.44
N ILE A 13 5.40 3.16 -5.42
CA ILE A 13 3.96 2.84 -5.49
C ILE A 13 3.12 4.11 -5.70
N VAL A 14 3.44 5.22 -5.04
CA VAL A 14 2.73 6.49 -5.24
C VAL A 14 2.90 6.97 -6.69
N GLU A 15 4.12 6.95 -7.23
CA GLU A 15 4.38 7.36 -8.61
C GLU A 15 3.64 6.45 -9.60
N PHE A 16 3.63 5.14 -9.34
CA PHE A 16 2.89 4.17 -10.12
C PHE A 16 1.38 4.48 -10.14
N LEU A 17 0.77 4.73 -8.99
CA LEU A 17 -0.65 5.04 -8.89
C LEU A 17 -1.01 6.36 -9.60
N LYS A 18 -0.08 7.33 -9.63
CA LYS A 18 -0.26 8.60 -10.35
C LYS A 18 -0.08 8.47 -11.87
N GLN A 19 0.85 7.64 -12.33
CA GLN A 19 1.25 7.56 -13.74
C GLN A 19 1.28 6.13 -14.30
N PRO A 20 0.20 5.33 -14.15
CA PRO A 20 0.24 3.89 -14.48
C PRO A 20 0.53 3.60 -15.96
N ARG A 21 0.19 4.53 -16.88
CA ARG A 21 0.44 4.40 -18.32
C ARG A 21 1.93 4.35 -18.64
N ARG A 22 2.73 5.21 -18.01
CA ARG A 22 4.18 5.30 -18.23
C ARG A 22 4.88 3.98 -17.91
N PHE A 23 4.48 3.33 -16.82
CA PHE A 23 5.01 2.03 -16.42
C PHE A 23 4.57 0.90 -17.36
N THR A 24 3.33 0.94 -17.85
CA THR A 24 2.80 -0.04 -18.80
C THR A 24 3.52 0.04 -20.16
N GLU A 25 3.79 1.27 -20.64
CA GLU A 25 4.53 1.52 -21.89
C GLU A 25 5.98 1.03 -21.85
N LEU A 26 6.61 1.10 -20.66
CA LEU A 26 7.96 0.58 -20.42
C LEU A 26 8.00 -0.95 -20.23
N GLY A 27 6.86 -1.63 -20.28
CA GLY A 27 6.76 -3.08 -20.06
C GLY A 27 6.96 -3.51 -18.60
N ALA A 28 6.83 -2.58 -17.65
CA ALA A 28 6.96 -2.88 -16.24
C ALA A 28 5.78 -3.72 -15.74
N ARG A 29 6.05 -4.70 -14.88
CA ARG A 29 5.01 -5.50 -14.23
C ARG A 29 4.45 -4.75 -13.04
N ILE A 30 3.14 -4.50 -13.09
CA ILE A 30 2.41 -3.82 -12.03
C ILE A 30 2.41 -4.69 -10.76
N PRO A 31 2.93 -4.20 -9.62
CA PRO A 31 2.84 -4.92 -8.35
C PRO A 31 1.36 -5.11 -7.99
N LYS A 32 1.00 -6.35 -7.62
CA LYS A 32 -0.39 -6.71 -7.31
C LYS A 32 -0.81 -6.39 -5.89
N GLY A 33 0.16 -6.14 -5.00
CA GLY A 33 -0.08 -5.78 -3.61
C GLY A 33 1.23 -5.59 -2.87
N VAL A 34 1.15 -4.95 -1.70
CA VAL A 34 2.26 -4.72 -0.79
C VAL A 34 1.88 -5.30 0.58
N LEU A 35 2.81 -5.97 1.24
CA LEU A 35 2.63 -6.49 2.60
C LEU A 35 3.55 -5.75 3.56
N LEU A 36 2.97 -4.97 4.47
CA LEU A 36 3.72 -4.25 5.51
C LEU A 36 3.85 -5.10 6.77
N VAL A 37 5.07 -5.49 7.13
CA VAL A 37 5.36 -6.33 8.31
C VAL A 37 6.24 -5.56 9.30
N GLY A 38 5.99 -5.75 10.60
CA GLY A 38 6.84 -5.18 11.66
C GLY A 38 6.10 -5.06 12.99
N SER A 39 6.82 -4.69 14.05
CA SER A 39 6.28 -4.55 15.41
C SER A 39 5.05 -3.64 15.48
N PRO A 40 4.12 -3.85 16.44
CA PRO A 40 3.03 -2.91 16.68
C PRO A 40 3.55 -1.48 16.88
N GLY A 41 2.79 -0.48 16.41
CA GLY A 41 3.15 0.94 16.58
C GLY A 41 4.16 1.50 15.57
N THR A 42 4.71 0.72 14.63
CA THR A 42 5.67 1.20 13.62
C THR A 42 5.06 2.01 12.46
N GLY A 43 3.79 2.43 12.58
CA GLY A 43 3.17 3.31 11.58
C GLY A 43 2.70 2.64 10.29
N LYS A 44 2.61 1.30 10.20
CA LYS A 44 2.12 0.57 9.01
C LYS A 44 0.80 1.14 8.47
N THR A 45 -0.21 1.28 9.33
CA THR A 45 -1.52 1.83 8.96
C THR A 45 -1.44 3.30 8.52
N LEU A 46 -0.53 4.08 9.12
CA LEU A 46 -0.31 5.47 8.77
C LEU A 46 0.33 5.59 7.38
N LEU A 47 1.32 4.73 7.08
CA LEU A 47 1.99 4.66 5.78
C LEU A 47 0.99 4.31 4.68
N SER A 48 0.12 3.31 4.86
CA SER A 48 -0.91 2.97 3.86
C SER A 48 -1.83 4.14 3.54
N LYS A 49 -2.25 4.90 4.56
CA LYS A 49 -3.06 6.12 4.38
C LYS A 49 -2.30 7.22 3.67
N ALA A 50 -1.02 7.42 4.03
CA ALA A 50 -0.17 8.42 3.39
C ALA A 50 0.03 8.11 1.91
N VAL A 51 0.27 6.84 1.53
CA VAL A 51 0.39 6.45 0.10
C VAL A 51 -0.87 6.79 -0.68
N ALA A 52 -2.06 6.46 -0.16
CA ALA A 52 -3.30 6.77 -0.87
C ALA A 52 -3.56 8.27 -0.96
N GLY A 53 -3.28 9.02 0.11
CA GLY A 53 -3.38 10.48 0.14
C GLY A 53 -2.44 11.15 -0.85
N GLU A 54 -1.17 10.74 -0.85
CA GLU A 54 -0.16 11.26 -1.78
C GLU A 54 -0.51 10.90 -3.24
N ALA A 55 -0.99 9.68 -3.49
CA ALA A 55 -1.41 9.23 -4.82
C ALA A 55 -2.73 9.84 -5.30
N GLY A 56 -3.55 10.40 -4.39
CA GLY A 56 -4.86 10.97 -4.74
C GLY A 56 -5.90 9.91 -5.13
N VAL A 57 -5.78 8.68 -4.63
CA VAL A 57 -6.68 7.57 -4.92
C VAL A 57 -7.61 7.25 -3.74
N PRO A 58 -8.79 6.65 -3.96
CA PRO A 58 -9.65 6.21 -2.88
C PRO A 58 -8.94 5.21 -1.95
N PHE A 59 -9.13 5.37 -0.63
CA PHE A 59 -8.57 4.48 0.39
C PHE A 59 -9.67 3.70 1.10
N PHE A 60 -9.64 2.37 0.98
CA PHE A 60 -10.53 1.46 1.69
C PHE A 60 -9.73 0.73 2.77
N SER A 61 -10.26 0.70 3.99
CA SER A 61 -9.66 0.00 5.13
C SER A 61 -10.65 -1.03 5.65
N ILE A 62 -10.22 -2.28 5.74
CA ILE A 62 -10.94 -3.38 6.36
C ILE A 62 -10.03 -4.02 7.40
N SER A 63 -10.54 -4.32 8.59
CA SER A 63 -9.77 -5.09 9.56
C SER A 63 -9.86 -6.56 9.20
N GLY A 64 -8.76 -7.30 9.30
CA GLY A 64 -8.79 -8.76 9.13
C GLY A 64 -9.72 -9.45 10.14
N SER A 65 -9.95 -8.84 11.31
CA SER A 65 -10.95 -9.29 12.28
C SER A 65 -12.38 -9.22 11.75
N ASP A 66 -12.68 -8.27 10.86
CA ASP A 66 -14.00 -8.10 10.27
C ASP A 66 -14.30 -9.23 9.26
N PHE A 67 -13.26 -9.94 8.81
CA PHE A 67 -13.35 -11.09 7.93
C PHE A 67 -13.62 -12.41 8.68
N VAL A 68 -13.53 -12.40 10.01
CA VAL A 68 -13.76 -13.57 10.87
C VAL A 68 -15.18 -13.49 11.45
N GLU A 69 -16.20 -13.41 10.60
CA GLU A 69 -17.55 -13.72 11.09
C GLU A 69 -17.60 -15.21 11.48
N MET A 70 -18.19 -15.52 12.64
CA MET A 70 -18.29 -16.88 13.21
C MET A 70 -19.23 -17.82 12.42
N PHE A 71 -19.50 -17.56 11.14
CA PHE A 71 -20.44 -18.34 10.34
C PHE A 71 -19.80 -18.79 9.04
N VAL A 72 -20.07 -20.06 8.72
CA VAL A 72 -19.60 -20.78 7.54
C VAL A 72 -20.11 -20.09 6.27
N GLY A 73 -19.17 -19.65 5.42
CA GLY A 73 -19.40 -19.11 4.08
C GLY A 73 -18.10 -19.06 3.29
#